data_AF-A0A4U9V1W2-F1
#
_entry.id   AF-A0A4U9V1W2-F1
#
_cell.length_a   1.000
_cell.length_b   1.000
_cell.length_c   1.000
_cell.angle_alpha   90.00
_cell.angle_beta   90.00
_cell.angle_gamma   90.00
#
_symmetry.space_group_name_H-M   'P 1'
#
loop_
_entity.id
_entity.type
_entity.pdbx_description
1 polymer ?
#
loop_
_entity_poly.entity_id
_entity_poly.type
_entity_poly.pdbx_seq_one_letter_code
_entity_poly.pdbx_strand_id
1 'polypeptide(L)'
;MPIRRCWKRWRVSWAWILAAFIAEMRLNSGAPTAQHIADSRALLAKVRGHGFPTFALEDNQGRLSQIPVQEFLGNVEGWKALLKDAVK
;
A
#
# COMPACT_ATOMS: atom_id res chain seq x y z
N MET A 1 -11.92 6.12 -47.64
CA MET A 1 -12.62 5.97 -46.33
C MET A 1 -11.81 5.04 -45.40
N PRO A 2 -11.04 5.55 -44.41
CA PRO A 2 -10.22 4.71 -43.51
C PRO A 2 -10.69 4.68 -42.04
N ILE A 3 -11.95 4.99 -41.72
CA ILE A 3 -12.43 5.15 -40.33
C ILE A 3 -12.59 3.80 -39.59
N ARG A 4 -12.74 2.67 -40.31
CA ARG A 4 -13.05 1.36 -39.69
C ARG A 4 -11.85 0.67 -39.01
N ARG A 5 -10.60 1.04 -39.34
CA ARG A 5 -9.39 0.43 -38.73
C ARG A 5 -9.03 1.04 -37.37
N CYS A 6 -9.36 2.31 -37.13
CA CYS A 6 -9.03 3.00 -35.88
C CYS A 6 -9.81 2.42 -34.68
N TRP A 7 -11.08 2.04 -34.88
CA TRP A 7 -11.95 1.52 -33.82
C TRP A 7 -11.61 0.10 -33.34
N LYS A 8 -11.11 -0.78 -34.21
CA LYS A 8 -10.72 -2.15 -33.80
C LYS A 8 -9.53 -2.14 -32.84
N ARG A 9 -8.56 -1.23 -33.02
CA ARG A 9 -7.37 -1.13 -32.16
C ARG A 9 -7.71 -0.67 -30.74
N TRP A 10 -8.61 0.31 -30.59
CA TRP A 10 -9.04 0.82 -29.28
C TRP A 10 -9.95 -0.15 -28.51
N ARG A 11 -10.83 -0.89 -29.20
CA ARG A 11 -11.70 -1.91 -28.57
C ARG A 11 -10.91 -3.09 -28.00
N VAL A 12 -9.84 -3.53 -28.68
CA VAL A 12 -8.96 -4.59 -28.18
C VAL A 12 -8.17 -4.10 -26.96
N SER A 13 -7.66 -2.87 -26.98
CA SER A 13 -6.91 -2.30 -25.85
C SER A 13 -7.72 -2.23 -24.55
N TRP A 14 -9.00 -1.82 -24.61
CA TRP A 14 -9.87 -1.76 -23.44
C TRP A 14 -10.23 -3.14 -22.89
N ALA A 15 -10.45 -4.13 -23.76
CA ALA A 15 -10.78 -5.49 -23.35
C ALA A 15 -9.64 -6.14 -22.55
N TRP A 16 -8.38 -5.87 -22.92
CA TRP A 16 -7.21 -6.37 -22.19
C TRP A 16 -7.04 -5.69 -20.83
N ILE A 17 -7.23 -4.37 -20.74
CA ILE A 17 -7.18 -3.64 -19.47
C ILE A 17 -8.27 -4.16 -18.51
N LEU A 18 -9.49 -4.32 -19.01
CA LEU A 18 -10.60 -4.83 -18.20
C LEU A 18 -10.35 -6.28 -17.76
N ALA A 19 -9.84 -7.14 -18.64
CA ALA A 19 -9.51 -8.53 -18.29
C ALA A 19 -8.41 -8.60 -17.22
N ALA A 20 -7.34 -7.81 -17.34
CA ALA A 20 -6.27 -7.74 -16.35
C ALA A 20 -6.79 -7.22 -14.99
N PHE A 21 -7.60 -6.16 -15.00
CA PHE A 21 -8.21 -5.64 -13.79
C PHE A 21 -9.14 -6.66 -13.11
N ILE A 22 -10.00 -7.35 -13.86
CA ILE A 22 -10.89 -8.38 -13.30
C ILE A 22 -10.09 -9.55 -12.74
N ALA A 23 -9.02 -9.97 -13.41
CA ALA A 23 -8.13 -11.01 -12.91
C ALA A 23 -7.52 -10.61 -11.56
N GLU A 24 -6.99 -9.40 -11.45
CA GLU A 24 -6.41 -8.88 -10.21
C GLU A 24 -7.44 -8.71 -9.09
N MET A 25 -8.63 -8.19 -9.42
CA MET A 25 -9.72 -8.09 -8.47
C MET A 25 -10.12 -9.46 -7.94
N ARG A 26 -10.16 -10.51 -8.76
CA ARG A 26 -10.47 -11.87 -8.30
C ARG A 26 -9.40 -12.45 -7.39
N LEU A 27 -8.12 -12.17 -7.66
CA LEU A 27 -7.01 -12.64 -6.82
C LEU A 27 -7.04 -11.99 -5.44
N ASN A 28 -7.41 -10.71 -5.37
CA ASN A 28 -7.37 -9.96 -4.11
C ASN A 28 -8.70 -9.95 -3.36
N SER A 29 -9.85 -10.10 -4.04
CA SER A 29 -11.17 -10.02 -3.40
C SER A 29 -11.44 -11.20 -2.45
N GLY A 30 -12.24 -10.94 -1.42
CA GLY A 30 -12.68 -11.97 -0.48
C GLY A 30 -11.61 -12.29 0.56
N ALA A 31 -11.22 -13.56 0.67
CA ALA A 31 -10.37 -14.06 1.76
C ALA A 31 -9.00 -13.36 1.86
N PRO A 32 -8.25 -13.10 0.78
CA PRO A 32 -6.94 -12.44 0.87
C PRO A 32 -7.03 -11.01 1.44
N THR A 33 -7.98 -10.21 0.94
CA THR A 33 -8.22 -8.86 1.50
C THR A 33 -8.69 -8.95 2.96
N ALA A 34 -9.59 -9.89 3.30
CA ALA A 34 -10.07 -10.04 4.67
C ALA A 34 -8.94 -10.43 5.64
N GLN A 35 -8.05 -11.33 5.23
CA GLN A 35 -6.87 -11.71 6.00
C GLN A 35 -5.93 -10.52 6.17
N HIS A 36 -5.64 -9.79 5.09
CA HIS A 36 -4.80 -8.60 5.16
C HIS A 36 -5.35 -7.52 6.10
N ILE A 37 -6.68 -7.32 6.12
CA ILE A 37 -7.35 -6.42 7.07
C ILE A 37 -7.19 -6.92 8.51
N ALA A 38 -7.36 -8.23 8.75
CA ALA A 38 -7.18 -8.83 10.07
C ALA A 38 -5.74 -8.65 10.56
N ASP A 39 -4.76 -8.93 9.71
CA ASP A 39 -3.32 -8.78 10.00
C ASP A 39 -2.96 -7.32 10.31
N SER A 40 -3.48 -6.39 9.51
CA SER A 40 -3.28 -4.94 9.72
C SER A 40 -3.84 -4.47 11.07
N ARG A 41 -5.02 -4.96 11.46
CA ARG A 41 -5.64 -4.64 12.76
C ARG A 41 -4.88 -5.28 13.92
N ALA A 42 -4.40 -6.51 13.76
CA ALA A 42 -3.58 -7.18 14.76
C ALA A 42 -2.26 -6.42 14.96
N LEU A 43 -1.62 -5.96 13.88
CA LEU A 43 -0.42 -5.13 13.93
C LEU A 43 -0.70 -3.79 14.63
N LEU A 44 -1.81 -3.11 14.28
CA LEU A 44 -2.21 -1.85 14.91
C LEU A 44 -2.37 -2.00 16.43
N ALA A 45 -3.00 -3.09 16.88
CA ALA A 45 -3.13 -3.41 18.30
C ALA A 45 -1.76 -3.70 18.95
N LYS A 46 -0.88 -4.46 18.28
CA LYS A 46 0.48 -4.78 18.77
C LYS A 46 1.32 -3.53 19.02
N VAL A 47 1.22 -2.54 18.12
CA VAL A 47 1.93 -1.25 18.26
C VAL A 47 1.17 -0.23 19.11
N ARG A 48 -0.01 -0.59 19.66
CA ARG A 48 -0.90 0.29 20.43
C ARG A 48 -1.32 1.55 19.66
N GLY A 49 -1.47 1.44 18.34
CA GLY A 49 -1.94 2.53 17.50
C GLY A 49 -3.44 2.77 17.67
N HIS A 50 -3.84 4.04 17.65
CA HIS A 50 -5.25 4.45 17.82
C HIS A 50 -6.01 4.61 16.49
N GLY A 51 -5.33 4.47 15.36
CA GLY A 51 -5.92 4.66 14.04
C GLY A 51 -4.86 4.97 12.98
N PHE A 52 -5.26 5.70 11.94
CA PHE A 52 -4.36 6.09 10.85
C PHE A 52 -4.20 7.61 10.80
N PRO A 53 -2.99 8.13 10.49
CA PRO A 53 -1.76 7.39 10.19
C PRO A 53 -1.03 6.88 11.46
N THR A 54 -0.50 5.65 11.41
CA THR A 54 0.40 5.08 12.43
C THR A 54 1.63 4.54 11.72
N PHE A 55 2.83 4.93 12.18
CA PHE A 55 4.10 4.43 11.68
C PHE A 55 4.82 3.66 12.78
N ALA A 56 5.38 2.50 12.44
CA ALA A 56 6.20 1.71 13.33
C ALA A 56 7.46 1.24 12.60
N LEU A 57 8.55 1.14 13.34
CA LEU A 57 9.83 0.63 12.88
C LEU A 57 10.09 -0.73 13.54
N GLU A 58 10.45 -1.72 12.73
CA GLU A 58 10.94 -3.00 13.19
C GLU A 58 12.48 -2.98 13.20
N ASP A 59 13.10 -3.30 14.32
CA ASP A 59 14.56 -3.42 14.42
C ASP A 59 15.06 -4.80 13.95
N ASN A 60 16.38 -4.97 13.87
CA ASN A 60 17.01 -6.24 13.47
C ASN A 60 16.70 -7.42 14.41
N GLN A 61 16.07 -7.18 15.56
CA GLN A 61 15.66 -8.18 16.54
C GLN A 61 14.15 -8.47 16.46
N GLY A 62 13.44 -7.88 15.49
CA GLY A 62 12.01 -8.04 15.29
C GLY A 62 11.13 -7.25 16.28
N ARG A 63 11.71 -6.27 16.99
CA ARG A 63 10.95 -5.43 17.92
C ARG A 63 10.36 -4.25 17.18
N LEU A 64 9.05 -4.06 17.35
CA LEU A 64 8.31 -2.94 16.78
C LEU A 64 8.27 -1.77 17.76
N SER A 65 8.62 -0.58 17.27
CA SER A 65 8.55 0.68 18.00
C SER A 65 7.77 1.72 17.18
N GLN A 66 6.87 2.47 17.82
CA GLN A 66 6.08 3.48 17.12
C GLN A 66 6.90 4.75 16.89
N ILE A 67 6.75 5.37 15.72
CA ILE A 67 7.37 6.66 15.40
C ILE A 67 6.34 7.79 15.64
N PRO A 68 6.68 8.86 16.40
CA PRO A 68 5.80 10.00 16.62
C PRO A 68 5.73 10.88 15.37
N VAL A 69 4.98 10.42 14.36
CA VAL A 69 4.92 11.07 13.03
C VAL A 69 4.49 12.54 13.07
N GLN A 70 3.74 12.94 14.11
CA GLN A 70 3.27 14.29 14.31
C GLN A 70 4.42 15.31 14.32
N GLU A 71 5.61 14.92 14.81
CA GLU A 71 6.81 15.76 14.85
C GLU A 71 7.44 15.96 13.46
N PHE A 72 7.05 15.15 12.48
CA PHE A 72 7.63 15.10 11.13
C PHE A 72 6.66 15.49 10.02
N LEU A 73 5.40 15.79 10.35
CA LEU A 73 4.41 16.25 9.36
C LEU A 73 4.89 17.56 8.70
N GLY A 74 5.08 17.52 7.39
CA GLY A 74 5.62 18.65 6.61
C GLY A 74 7.14 18.79 6.66
N ASN A 75 7.85 18.04 7.53
CA ASN A 75 9.31 18.04 7.63
C ASN A 75 9.91 16.77 7.01
N VAL A 76 9.98 16.76 5.68
CA VAL A 76 10.50 15.61 4.92
C VAL A 76 11.97 15.32 5.23
N GLU A 77 12.79 16.34 5.45
CA GLU A 77 14.22 16.15 5.73
C GLU A 77 14.47 15.57 7.12
N GLY A 78 13.71 16.03 8.13
CA GLY A 78 13.73 15.44 9.48
C GLY A 78 13.30 13.97 9.46
N TRP A 79 12.25 13.63 8.70
CA TRP A 79 11.79 12.26 8.53
C TRP A 79 12.89 11.35 7.92
N LYS A 80 13.56 11.81 6.85
CA LYS A 80 14.67 11.07 6.23
C LYS A 80 15.85 10.88 7.18
N ALA A 81 16.18 11.91 7.97
CA ALA A 81 17.27 11.83 8.94
C ALA A 81 16.98 10.77 10.02
N LEU A 82 15.76 10.76 10.57
CA LEU A 82 15.31 9.75 11.53
C LEU A 82 15.43 8.33 10.95
N LEU A 83 14.89 8.09 9.75
CA LEU A 83 14.94 6.76 9.15
C LEU A 83 16.37 6.30 8.81
N LYS A 84 17.26 7.20 8.39
CA LYS A 84 18.67 6.87 8.14
C LYS A 84 19.40 6.43 9.40
N ASP A 85 19.10 7.04 10.54
CA ASP A 85 19.72 6.65 11.80
C ASP A 85 19.18 5.32 12.30
N ALA A 86 17.89 5.06 12.09
CA ALA A 86 17.20 3.89 12.62
C ALA A 86 17.42 2.58 11.81
N VAL A 87 18.00 2.65 10.62
CA VAL A 87 18.29 1.50 9.73
C VAL A 87 19.75 1.00 9.86
N LYS A 88 20.53 1.56 10.79
CA LYS A 88 21.87 1.05 11.11
C LYS A 88 21.82 -0.26 11.89
#